data_AF-A0A3R7IQ38-F1
#
_entry.id   AF-A0A3R7IQ38-F1
#
_cell.length_a   1.000
_cell.length_b   1.000
_cell.length_c   1.000
_cell.angle_alpha   90.00
_cell.angle_beta   90.00
_cell.angle_gamma   90.00
#
_symmetry.space_group_name_H-M   'P 1'
#
loop_
_entity.id
_entity.type
_entity.pdbx_description
1 polymer ?
#
loop_
_entity_poly.entity_id
_entity_poly.type
_entity_poly.pdbx_seq_one_letter_code
_entity_poly.pdbx_strand_id
1 'polypeptide(L)'
;TGPSGAGKTTLARFVANELERATLDVRTAYVNCLSNSTNAAVLHTLMRDAGLGLDFDRASTPVHEYLARIESRNEQFVIVLDEVDVLEDPSLIAMLYDIDNVTTMMICVSEDAFLSTLDMRVESRVRAAASVTLEKYRDDELADIIRARVD
;
A
#
# COMPACT_ATOMS: atom_id res chain seq x y z
N THR A 1 5.47 -1.98 10.85
CA THR A 1 4.65 -1.56 12.01
C THR A 1 5.49 -0.71 12.95
N GLY A 2 4.92 -0.11 14.00
CA GLY A 2 5.66 0.71 14.97
C GLY A 2 4.90 1.94 15.44
N PRO A 3 5.33 2.57 16.55
CA PRO A 3 4.58 3.68 17.16
C PRO A 3 4.44 4.90 16.24
N SER A 4 3.46 5.76 16.51
CA SER A 4 3.33 7.03 15.81
C SER A 4 4.61 7.88 15.96
N GLY A 5 5.01 8.55 14.89
CA GLY A 5 6.24 9.35 14.82
C GLY A 5 7.54 8.56 14.62
N ALA A 6 7.50 7.24 14.39
CA ALA A 6 8.70 6.43 14.11
C ALA A 6 9.20 6.51 12.65
N GLY A 7 8.78 7.51 11.86
CA GLY A 7 9.26 7.69 10.48
C GLY A 7 8.71 6.72 9.42
N LYS A 8 7.78 5.81 9.78
CA LYS A 8 7.21 4.79 8.88
C LYS A 8 6.73 5.35 7.53
N THR A 9 5.90 6.39 7.56
CA THR A 9 5.36 7.04 6.36
C THR A 9 6.46 7.68 5.51
N THR A 10 7.37 8.43 6.13
CA THR A 10 8.48 9.11 5.44
C THR A 10 9.35 8.10 4.72
N LEU A 11 9.71 7.02 5.41
CA LEU A 11 10.50 5.96 4.84
C LEU A 11 9.78 5.25 3.69
N ALA A 12 8.53 4.81 3.90
CA ALA A 12 7.81 4.07 2.86
C ALA A 12 7.67 4.91 1.58
N ARG A 13 7.40 6.21 1.71
CA ARG A 13 7.39 7.15 0.57
C ARG A 13 8.77 7.30 -0.06
N PHE A 14 9.83 7.41 0.74
CA PHE A 14 11.20 7.48 0.22
C PHE A 14 11.54 6.24 -0.61
N VAL A 15 11.28 5.04 -0.07
CA VAL A 15 11.54 3.77 -0.77
C VAL A 15 10.70 3.64 -2.04
N ALA A 16 9.41 3.96 -1.99
CA ALA A 16 8.55 3.96 -3.17
C ALA A 16 9.11 4.89 -4.26
N ASN A 17 9.45 6.13 -3.91
CA ASN A 17 10.00 7.11 -4.84
C ASN A 17 11.35 6.67 -5.45
N GLU A 18 12.23 6.06 -4.66
CA GLU A 18 13.51 5.54 -5.16
C GLU A 18 13.29 4.36 -6.13
N LEU A 19 12.33 3.48 -5.86
CA LEU A 19 11.98 2.37 -6.77
C LEU A 19 11.46 2.86 -8.12
N GLU A 20 10.57 3.85 -8.11
CA GLU A 20 10.04 4.47 -9.33
C GLU A 20 11.13 5.21 -10.13
N ARG A 21 12.10 5.83 -9.45
CA ARG A 21 13.25 6.47 -10.10
C ARG A 21 14.22 5.47 -10.71
N ALA A 22 14.41 4.32 -10.06
CA ALA A 22 15.38 3.31 -10.47
C ALA A 22 14.84 2.40 -11.59
N THR A 23 13.52 2.32 -11.78
CA THR A 23 12.89 1.32 -12.65
C THR A 23 11.88 1.96 -13.60
N LEU A 24 12.06 1.78 -14.92
CA LEU A 24 11.26 2.44 -15.96
C LEU A 24 9.78 2.02 -16.00
N ASP A 25 9.45 0.84 -15.48
CA ASP A 25 8.10 0.26 -15.52
C ASP A 25 7.47 0.09 -14.12
N VAL A 26 7.87 0.92 -13.16
CA VAL A 26 7.27 0.98 -11.82
C VAL A 26 6.51 2.27 -11.66
N ARG A 27 5.27 2.18 -11.17
CA ARG A 27 4.43 3.31 -10.79
C ARG A 27 4.12 3.22 -9.31
N THR A 28 4.25 4.32 -8.59
CA THR A 28 3.90 4.35 -7.16
C THR A 28 2.58 5.06 -6.93
N ALA A 29 1.90 4.66 -5.87
CA ALA A 29 0.69 5.33 -5.41
C ALA A 29 0.61 5.27 -3.89
N TYR A 30 0.23 6.37 -3.26
CA TYR A 30 0.09 6.50 -1.83
C TYR A 30 -1.32 6.88 -1.42
N VAL A 31 -1.78 6.31 -0.30
CA VAL A 31 -2.99 6.75 0.39
C VAL A 31 -2.82 6.66 1.90
N ASN A 32 -3.33 7.66 2.61
CA ASN A 32 -3.54 7.59 4.06
C ASN A 32 -5.00 7.18 4.33
N CYS A 33 -5.17 6.02 4.97
CA CYS A 33 -6.47 5.41 5.22
C CYS A 33 -7.28 6.12 6.30
N LEU A 34 -6.65 6.88 7.22
CA LEU A 34 -7.40 7.76 8.13
C LEU A 34 -8.17 8.84 7.36
N SER A 35 -7.57 9.38 6.31
CA SER A 35 -8.20 10.41 5.47
C SER A 35 -9.21 9.81 4.49
N ASN A 36 -9.06 8.54 4.13
CA ASN A 36 -9.88 7.83 3.16
C ASN A 36 -10.04 6.37 3.59
N SER A 37 -11.14 6.04 4.27
CA SER A 37 -11.35 4.73 4.90
C SER A 37 -12.16 3.75 4.02
N THR A 38 -12.99 4.25 3.10
CA THR A 38 -13.79 3.41 2.19
C THR A 38 -12.96 2.93 1.00
N ASN A 39 -13.21 1.70 0.52
CA ASN A 39 -12.46 1.12 -0.61
C ASN A 39 -12.47 2.01 -1.86
N ALA A 40 -13.61 2.60 -2.20
CA ALA A 40 -13.71 3.51 -3.33
C ALA A 40 -12.89 4.79 -3.13
N ALA A 41 -12.91 5.37 -1.92
CA ALA A 41 -12.10 6.56 -1.61
C ALA A 41 -10.60 6.27 -1.64
N VAL A 42 -10.20 5.10 -1.13
CA VAL A 42 -8.81 4.62 -1.16
C VAL A 42 -8.34 4.48 -2.60
N LEU A 43 -9.06 3.69 -3.41
CA LEU A 43 -8.70 3.42 -4.81
C LEU A 43 -8.73 4.68 -5.67
N HIS A 44 -9.71 5.56 -5.47
CA HIS A 44 -9.73 6.85 -6.16
C HIS A 44 -8.50 7.70 -5.83
N THR A 45 -8.10 7.76 -4.56
CA THR A 45 -6.90 8.50 -4.13
C THR A 45 -5.65 7.90 -4.76
N LEU A 46 -5.51 6.58 -4.73
CA LEU A 46 -4.40 5.87 -5.36
C LEU A 46 -4.33 6.14 -6.86
N MET A 47 -5.45 6.08 -7.59
CA MET A 47 -5.48 6.40 -9.01
C MET A 47 -5.12 7.85 -9.31
N ARG A 48 -5.52 8.78 -8.43
CA ARG A 48 -5.16 10.19 -8.60
C ARG A 48 -3.67 10.43 -8.40
N ASP A 49 -3.11 9.85 -7.36
CA ASP A 49 -1.68 9.92 -7.04
C ASP A 49 -0.82 9.27 -8.15
N ALA A 50 -1.26 8.10 -8.63
CA ALA A 50 -0.68 7.39 -9.76
C ALA A 50 -0.81 8.13 -11.11
N GLY A 51 -1.56 9.23 -11.20
CA GLY A 51 -1.83 9.94 -12.46
C GLY A 51 -2.80 9.22 -13.41
N LEU A 52 -3.53 8.21 -12.94
CA LEU A 52 -4.43 7.35 -13.72
C LEU A 52 -5.93 7.59 -13.45
N GLY A 53 -6.27 8.54 -12.57
CA GLY A 53 -7.64 8.77 -12.10
C GLY A 53 -8.31 10.05 -12.60
N LEU A 54 -7.89 10.61 -13.74
CA LEU A 54 -8.51 11.82 -14.30
C LEU A 54 -9.95 11.61 -14.74
N ASP A 55 -10.28 10.40 -15.16
CA ASP A 55 -11.56 10.00 -15.76
C ASP A 55 -12.52 9.34 -14.76
N PHE A 56 -12.09 9.13 -13.52
CA PHE A 56 -12.92 8.58 -12.47
C PHE A 56 -13.67 9.65 -11.70
N ASP A 57 -14.90 9.33 -11.31
CA ASP A 57 -15.69 10.11 -10.38
C ASP A 57 -15.74 9.36 -9.04
N ARG A 58 -15.12 9.95 -8.02
CA ARG A 58 -15.09 9.41 -6.66
C ARG A 58 -16.47 8.98 -6.14
N ALA A 59 -17.54 9.66 -6.53
CA ALA A 59 -18.88 9.41 -6.01
C ALA A 59 -19.60 8.25 -6.70
N SER A 60 -19.22 7.89 -7.93
CA SER A 60 -19.98 6.99 -8.78
C SER A 60 -19.18 5.84 -9.39
N THR A 61 -17.86 5.95 -9.50
CA THR A 61 -17.01 4.90 -10.02
C THR A 61 -16.98 3.70 -9.06
N PRO A 62 -17.38 2.50 -9.52
CA PRO A 62 -17.38 1.30 -8.70
C PRO A 62 -15.95 0.76 -8.50
N VAL A 63 -15.73 0.06 -7.37
CA VAL A 63 -14.43 -0.53 -6.99
C VAL A 63 -13.79 -1.34 -8.11
N HIS A 64 -14.56 -2.18 -8.81
CA HIS A 64 -14.03 -3.06 -9.84
C HIS A 64 -13.42 -2.32 -11.04
N GLU A 65 -13.88 -1.11 -11.36
CA GLU A 65 -13.31 -0.31 -12.47
C GLU A 65 -11.91 0.20 -12.12
N TYR A 66 -11.69 0.59 -10.87
CA TYR A 66 -10.36 0.97 -10.39
C TYR A 66 -9.38 -0.21 -10.45
N LEU A 67 -9.82 -1.38 -9.98
CA LEU A 67 -8.99 -2.60 -9.99
C LEU A 67 -8.66 -3.04 -11.41
N ALA A 68 -9.64 -3.05 -12.32
CA ALA A 68 -9.42 -3.36 -13.74
C ALA A 68 -8.46 -2.36 -14.41
N ARG A 69 -8.51 -1.08 -14.01
CA ARG A 69 -7.56 -0.06 -14.49
C ARG A 69 -6.12 -0.32 -14.05
N ILE A 70 -5.90 -0.88 -12.87
CA ILE A 70 -4.57 -1.29 -12.41
C ILE A 70 -4.11 -2.54 -13.17
N GLU A 71 -4.97 -3.56 -13.22
CA GLU A 71 -4.67 -4.86 -13.82
C GLU A 71 -4.37 -4.78 -15.33
N SER A 72 -5.01 -3.85 -16.04
CA SER A 72 -4.82 -3.67 -17.49
C SER A 72 -3.50 -2.98 -17.89
N ARG A 73 -2.66 -2.62 -16.92
CA ARG A 73 -1.41 -1.87 -17.12
C ARG A 73 -0.23 -2.82 -17.18
N ASN A 74 0.76 -2.48 -17.98
CA ASN A 74 2.01 -3.25 -18.05
C ASN A 74 2.98 -2.83 -16.92
N GLU A 75 2.77 -1.64 -16.33
CA GLU A 75 3.56 -1.17 -15.20
C GLU A 75 3.31 -2.01 -13.94
N GLN A 76 4.36 -2.17 -13.12
CA GLN A 76 4.26 -2.68 -11.76
C GLN A 76 3.82 -1.55 -10.82
N PHE A 77 2.84 -1.82 -9.96
CA PHE A 77 2.32 -0.87 -9.00
C PHE A 77 2.90 -1.15 -7.62
N VAL A 78 3.52 -0.12 -7.03
CA VAL A 78 3.90 -0.13 -5.62
C VAL A 78 2.94 0.78 -4.86
N ILE A 79 1.99 0.17 -4.15
CA ILE A 79 0.89 0.85 -3.45
C ILE A 79 1.22 0.95 -1.96
N VAL A 80 1.27 2.16 -1.42
CA VAL A 80 1.44 2.40 0.01
C VAL A 80 0.09 2.65 0.66
N LEU A 81 -0.35 1.72 1.52
CA LEU A 81 -1.52 1.86 2.38
C LEU A 81 -1.06 2.28 3.78
N ASP A 82 -1.16 3.58 4.06
CA ASP A 82 -0.77 4.14 5.35
C ASP A 82 -1.94 4.13 6.33
N GLU A 83 -1.66 3.79 7.59
CA GLU A 83 -2.67 3.58 8.63
C GLU A 83 -3.74 2.56 8.23
N VAL A 84 -3.31 1.47 7.60
CA VAL A 84 -4.19 0.44 7.00
C VAL A 84 -5.14 -0.19 8.02
N ASP A 85 -4.82 -0.11 9.31
CA ASP A 85 -5.63 -0.61 10.41
C ASP A 85 -6.98 0.09 10.59
N VAL A 86 -7.19 1.22 9.90
CA VAL A 86 -8.44 2.00 9.95
C VAL A 86 -9.31 1.85 8.71
N LEU A 87 -8.97 0.94 7.79
CA LEU A 87 -9.82 0.60 6.65
C LEU A 87 -11.20 0.11 7.13
N GLU A 88 -12.26 0.61 6.51
CA GLU A 88 -13.63 0.15 6.82
C GLU A 88 -13.86 -1.29 6.36
N ASP A 89 -13.24 -1.67 5.25
CA ASP A 89 -13.36 -3.00 4.66
C ASP A 89 -11.96 -3.53 4.26
N PRO A 90 -11.34 -4.37 5.11
CA PRO A 90 -10.03 -4.95 4.84
C PRO A 90 -9.98 -5.89 3.62
N SER A 91 -11.11 -6.28 3.03
CA SER A 91 -11.13 -7.12 1.82
C SER A 91 -10.40 -6.49 0.64
N LEU A 92 -10.24 -5.15 0.64
CA LEU A 92 -9.42 -4.43 -0.33
C LEU A 92 -7.99 -4.93 -0.39
N ILE A 93 -7.41 -5.34 0.74
CA ILE A 93 -6.04 -5.85 0.79
C ILE A 93 -5.95 -7.16 0.02
N ALA A 94 -6.93 -8.05 0.18
CA ALA A 94 -6.99 -9.28 -0.59
C ALA A 94 -7.22 -9.01 -2.08
N MET A 95 -8.11 -8.06 -2.43
CA MET A 95 -8.34 -7.67 -3.82
C MET A 95 -7.08 -7.13 -4.50
N LEU A 96 -6.31 -6.26 -3.81
CA LEU A 96 -5.05 -5.73 -4.33
C LEU A 96 -3.97 -6.82 -4.42
N TYR A 97 -3.90 -7.71 -3.43
CA TYR A 97 -2.95 -8.82 -3.43
C TYR A 97 -3.19 -9.80 -4.59
N ASP A 98 -4.45 -10.01 -4.96
CA ASP A 98 -4.82 -10.94 -6.03
C ASP A 98 -4.55 -10.35 -7.45
N ILE A 99 -4.04 -9.11 -7.57
CA ILE A 99 -3.63 -8.49 -8.84
C ILE A 99 -2.12 -8.67 -9.04
N ASP A 100 -1.72 -9.38 -10.09
CA ASP A 100 -0.33 -9.81 -10.32
C ASP A 100 0.68 -8.65 -10.42
N ASN A 101 0.31 -7.52 -10.99
CA ASN A 101 1.18 -6.35 -11.13
C ASN A 101 1.11 -5.39 -9.93
N VAL A 102 0.62 -5.83 -8.77
CA VAL A 102 0.50 -5.01 -7.56
C VAL A 102 1.37 -5.55 -6.43
N THR A 103 2.17 -4.67 -5.85
CA THR A 103 2.87 -4.87 -4.58
C THR A 103 2.38 -3.83 -3.58
N THR A 104 1.89 -4.31 -2.43
CA THR A 104 1.38 -3.43 -1.37
C THR A 104 2.41 -3.27 -0.24
N MET A 105 2.70 -2.03 0.14
CA MET A 105 3.38 -1.67 1.38
C MET A 105 2.35 -1.19 2.39
N MET A 106 2.19 -1.94 3.48
CA MET A 106 1.22 -1.65 4.53
C MET A 106 1.89 -1.02 5.74
N ILE A 107 1.34 0.08 6.24
CA ILE A 107 1.79 0.73 7.45
C ILE A 107 0.64 0.73 8.45
N CYS A 108 0.85 0.12 9.60
CA CYS A 108 -0.04 0.21 10.74
C CYS A 108 0.75 0.54 12.01
N VAL A 109 0.06 1.04 13.02
CA VAL A 109 0.66 1.33 14.34
C VAL A 109 0.93 0.04 15.09
N SER A 110 -0.06 -0.87 15.15
CA SER A 110 0.01 -2.14 15.87
C SER A 110 -0.37 -3.29 14.94
N GLU A 111 0.57 -4.22 14.74
CA GLU A 111 0.35 -5.42 13.92
C GLU A 111 -0.72 -6.33 14.54
N ASP A 112 -0.63 -6.59 15.85
CA ASP A 112 -1.58 -7.44 16.55
C ASP A 112 -3.00 -6.87 16.52
N ALA A 113 -3.14 -5.56 16.72
CA ALA A 113 -4.44 -4.90 16.66
C ALA A 113 -5.01 -4.97 15.24
N PHE A 114 -4.16 -4.74 14.24
CA PHE A 114 -4.56 -4.84 12.84
C PHE A 114 -5.01 -6.26 12.48
N LEU A 115 -4.20 -7.26 12.77
CA LEU A 115 -4.52 -8.67 12.48
C LEU A 115 -5.80 -9.13 13.18
N SER A 116 -6.10 -8.60 14.38
CA SER A 116 -7.31 -8.96 15.12
C SER A 116 -8.62 -8.53 14.47
N THR A 117 -8.59 -7.60 13.53
CA THR A 117 -9.79 -7.13 12.81
C THR A 117 -10.01 -7.84 11.46
N LEU A 118 -9.06 -8.67 11.03
CA LEU A 118 -9.07 -9.29 9.71
C LEU A 118 -9.83 -10.62 9.73
N ASP A 119 -10.50 -10.91 8.62
CA ASP A 119 -10.95 -12.28 8.36
C ASP A 119 -9.76 -13.19 8.00
N MET A 120 -9.98 -14.50 8.04
CA MET A 120 -8.93 -15.50 7.78
C MET A 120 -8.29 -15.36 6.39
N ARG A 121 -9.03 -14.89 5.38
CA ARG A 121 -8.53 -14.73 4.02
C ARG A 121 -7.56 -13.54 3.97
N VAL A 122 -7.97 -12.40 4.49
CA VAL A 122 -7.17 -11.17 4.49
C VAL A 122 -5.95 -11.34 5.41
N GLU A 123 -6.14 -11.93 6.59
CA GLU A 123 -5.06 -12.21 7.53
C GLU A 123 -3.95 -13.06 6.89
N SER A 124 -4.33 -14.11 6.14
CA SER A 124 -3.38 -14.96 5.42
C SER A 124 -2.53 -14.17 4.42
N ARG A 125 -3.12 -13.20 3.71
CA ARG A 125 -2.39 -12.32 2.78
C ARG A 125 -1.46 -11.36 3.51
N VAL A 126 -1.93 -10.76 4.61
CA VAL A 126 -1.11 -9.86 5.42
C VAL A 126 0.08 -10.59 6.02
N ARG A 127 -0.11 -11.81 6.54
CA ARG A 127 0.98 -12.63 7.09
C ARG A 127 1.96 -13.14 6.03
N ALA A 128 1.53 -13.26 4.77
CA ALA A 128 2.42 -13.61 3.67
C ALA A 128 3.33 -12.44 3.24
N ALA A 129 2.98 -11.20 3.60
CA ALA A 129 3.82 -10.04 3.35
C ALA A 129 5.03 -10.02 4.29
N ALA A 130 6.16 -9.51 3.79
CA ALA A 130 7.32 -9.26 4.64
C ALA A 130 6.99 -8.14 5.65
N SER A 131 7.22 -8.37 6.94
CA SER A 131 7.00 -7.37 7.99
C SER A 131 8.32 -6.76 8.46
N VAL A 132 8.27 -5.44 8.69
CA VAL A 132 9.39 -4.65 9.26
C VAL A 132 8.84 -3.80 10.39
N THR A 133 9.45 -3.90 11.57
CA THR A 133 9.07 -3.11 12.75
C THR A 133 10.04 -1.96 12.90
N LEU A 134 9.54 -0.73 12.88
CA LEU A 134 10.33 0.47 13.10
C LEU A 134 10.19 0.91 14.54
N GLU A 135 11.29 0.80 15.28
CA GLU A 135 11.42 1.40 16.59
C GLU A 135 11.63 2.91 16.47
N LYS A 136 11.34 3.67 17.53
CA LYS A 136 11.59 5.13 17.52
C LYS A 136 13.10 5.37 17.38
N TYR A 137 13.48 5.84 16.19
CA TYR A 137 14.84 6.24 15.79
C TYR A 137 15.90 5.15 15.86
N ARG A 138 16.10 4.44 14.73
CA ARG A 138 17.40 4.08 14.15
C ARG A 138 17.26 4.01 12.63
N ASP A 139 17.99 4.88 11.93
CA ASP A 139 17.81 5.23 10.51
C ASP A 139 18.55 4.30 9.52
N ASP A 140 19.08 3.16 9.96
CA ASP A 140 20.16 2.45 9.24
C ASP A 140 19.86 1.01 8.76
N GLU A 141 18.72 0.40 9.06
CA GLU A 141 18.48 -1.03 8.73
C GLU A 141 17.68 -1.29 7.42
N LEU A 142 17.17 -0.24 6.76
CA LEU A 142 16.19 -0.39 5.67
C LEU A 142 16.80 -0.45 4.28
N ALA A 143 18.02 0.05 4.13
CA ALA A 143 18.80 -0.11 2.90
C ALA A 143 19.09 -1.60 2.60
N ASP A 144 19.13 -2.45 3.63
CA ASP A 144 19.46 -3.86 3.49
C ASP A 144 18.31 -4.69 2.92
N ILE A 145 17.05 -4.27 3.13
CA ILE A 145 15.88 -4.93 2.54
C ILE A 145 15.78 -4.65 1.04
N ILE A 146 16.17 -3.45 0.60
CA ILE A 146 16.17 -3.07 -0.82
C ILE A 146 17.28 -3.82 -1.58
N ARG A 147 18.47 -3.97 -0.98
CA ARG A 147 19.58 -4.69 -1.62
C ARG A 147 19.26 -6.17 -1.87
N ALA A 148 18.46 -6.80 -1.02
CA ALA A 148 18.13 -8.23 -1.14
C ALA A 148 17.22 -8.61 -2.32
N ARG A 149 16.69 -7.63 -3.09
CA ARG A 149 15.81 -7.89 -4.25
C ARG A 149 16.32 -7.31 -5.57
N VAL A 150 17.50 -6.68 -5.58
CA VAL A 150 18.13 -6.12 -6.79
C VAL A 150 19.27 -7.01 -7.30
N ASP A 151 19.53 -8.14 -6.63
CA ASP A 151 20.39 -9.24 -7.12
C ASP A 151 19.54 -10.37 -7.74
#